data_AF-A0A9Q0UD83-F1
#
_entry.id   AF-A0A9Q0UD83-F1
#
_cell.length_a   1.000
_cell.length_b   1.000
_cell.length_c   1.000
_cell.angle_alpha   90.00
_cell.angle_beta   90.00
_cell.angle_gamma   90.00
#
_symmetry.space_group_name_H-M   'P 1'
#
loop_
_entity.id
_entity.type
_entity.pdbx_description
1 polymer ?
#
loop_
_entity_poly.entity_id
_entity_poly.type
_entity_poly.pdbx_seq_one_letter_code
_entity_poly.pdbx_strand_id
1 'polypeptide(L)'
;MRCDLYGQDRRYSERVMLIYDGLHYDALAMSPFEGAPEEFDQTIFTVLEDRTIGPAEGHVLHLVKDQQRKRSYTDTANFTLRCGVCQIGVIGQKEAVEHAQTTGHVNFQEYR
;
A
#
# COMPACT_ATOMS: atom_id res chain seq x y z
N MET A 1 -11.76 -2.33 -2.30
CA MET A 1 -10.44 -1.94 -2.83
C MET A 1 -10.52 -0.48 -3.24
N ARG A 2 -9.56 0.33 -2.80
CA ARG A 2 -9.48 1.76 -3.14
C ARG A 2 -8.41 1.94 -4.23
N CYS A 3 -8.66 2.83 -5.18
CA CYS A 3 -7.69 3.23 -6.20
C CYS A 3 -7.69 4.76 -6.23
N ASP A 4 -6.57 5.37 -5.87
CA ASP A 4 -6.40 6.81 -5.88
C ASP A 4 -5.52 7.20 -7.06
N LEU A 5 -6.05 8.04 -7.95
CA LEU A 5 -5.34 8.50 -9.13
C LEU A 5 -5.05 10.00 -9.00
N TYR A 6 -3.75 10.34 -8.90
CA TYR A 6 -3.26 11.69 -8.68
C TYR A 6 -2.82 12.35 -9.99
N GLY A 7 -3.01 13.68 -10.10
CA GLY A 7 -2.55 14.45 -11.25
C GLY A 7 -3.44 14.37 -12.50
N GLN A 8 -4.67 13.87 -12.38
CA GLN A 8 -5.62 13.75 -13.50
C GLN A 8 -5.87 15.07 -14.22
N ASP A 9 -5.96 16.17 -13.47
CA ASP A 9 -6.25 17.50 -14.00
C ASP A 9 -5.10 18.08 -14.84
N ARG A 10 -3.90 17.50 -14.72
CA ARG A 10 -2.67 18.00 -15.37
C ARG A 10 -2.37 17.33 -16.71
N ARG A 11 -3.20 16.37 -17.13
CA ARG A 11 -3.12 15.68 -18.44
C ARG A 11 -1.73 15.11 -18.76
N TYR A 12 -1.04 14.55 -17.77
CA TYR A 12 0.24 13.86 -18.01
C TYR A 12 0.06 12.69 -19.00
N SER A 13 1.07 12.49 -19.85
CA SER A 13 1.12 11.43 -20.86
C SER A 13 1.62 10.09 -20.32
N GLU A 14 2.15 10.10 -19.10
CA GLU A 14 2.77 8.94 -18.45
C GLU A 14 2.24 8.79 -17.03
N ARG A 15 2.23 7.56 -16.54
CA ARG A 15 1.76 7.19 -15.22
C ARG A 15 2.65 6.09 -14.65
N VAL A 16 2.93 6.21 -13.36
CA VAL A 16 3.53 5.14 -12.55
C VAL A 16 2.48 4.57 -11.61
N MET A 17 2.70 3.36 -11.13
CA MET A 17 1.78 2.70 -10.20
C MET A 17 2.49 2.30 -8.91
N LEU A 18 1.81 2.50 -7.80
CA LEU A 18 2.25 2.10 -6.48
C LEU A 18 1.17 1.23 -5.84
N ILE A 19 1.58 0.24 -5.06
CA ILE A 19 0.69 -0.48 -4.15
C ILE A 19 0.98 -0.04 -2.72
N TYR A 20 -0.08 0.13 -1.94
CA TYR A 20 -0.02 0.50 -0.53
C TYR A 20 -0.71 -0.56 0.31
N ASP A 21 -0.01 -1.08 1.30
CA ASP A 21 -0.50 -2.17 2.14
C ASP A 21 -1.04 -1.70 3.50
N GLY A 22 -1.05 -0.39 3.77
CA GLY A 22 -1.41 0.18 5.07
C GLY A 22 -0.23 0.69 5.89
N LEU A 23 1.01 0.37 5.50
CA LEU A 23 2.25 0.85 6.13
C LEU A 23 3.33 1.23 5.11
N HIS A 24 3.48 0.44 4.05
CA HIS A 24 4.53 0.58 3.04
C HIS A 24 3.94 0.88 1.65
N TYR A 25 4.71 1.64 0.86
CA TYR A 25 4.50 1.81 -0.56
C TYR A 25 5.55 1.02 -1.33
N ASP A 26 5.08 0.17 -2.24
CA ASP A 26 5.95 -0.54 -3.18
C ASP A 26 5.64 -0.11 -4.61
N ALA A 27 6.69 0.01 -5.43
CA ALA A 27 6.54 0.30 -6.85
C ALA A 27 6.04 -0.95 -7.58
N LEU A 28 5.06 -0.76 -8.47
CA LEU A 28 4.60 -1.84 -9.35
C LEU A 28 5.33 -1.77 -10.68
N ALA A 29 5.83 -2.92 -11.10
CA ALA A 29 6.46 -3.13 -12.39
C ALA A 29 5.73 -4.25 -13.16
N MET A 30 5.79 -4.18 -14.49
CA MET A 30 5.21 -5.18 -15.38
C MET A 30 6.29 -5.83 -16.23
N SER A 31 6.50 -7.12 -16.02
CA SER A 31 7.36 -7.93 -16.86
C SER A 31 6.60 -8.40 -18.12
N PRO A 32 7.28 -8.53 -19.27
CA PRO A 32 6.63 -8.98 -20.51
C PRO A 32 6.16 -10.45 -20.45
N PHE A 33 6.81 -11.28 -19.63
CA PHE A 33 6.45 -12.66 -19.36
C PHE A 33 7.06 -13.10 -18.02
N GLU A 34 6.59 -14.24 -17.50
CA GLU A 34 7.10 -14.82 -16.25
C GLU A 34 8.57 -15.25 -16.40
N GLY A 35 9.44 -14.76 -15.52
CA GLY A 35 10.88 -15.03 -15.58
C GLY A 35 11.65 -14.17 -16.59
N ALA A 36 11.03 -13.13 -17.16
CA ALA A 36 11.75 -12.13 -17.92
C ALA A 36 12.80 -11.44 -17.04
N PRO A 37 13.98 -11.08 -17.58
CA PRO A 37 14.95 -10.27 -16.86
C PRO A 37 14.37 -8.92 -16.43
N GLU A 38 14.74 -8.45 -15.23
CA GLU A 38 14.24 -7.18 -14.65
C GLU A 38 14.52 -5.95 -15.54
N GLU A 39 15.53 -6.01 -16.43
CA GLU A 39 15.81 -4.93 -17.39
C GLU A 39 14.66 -4.68 -18.37
N PHE A 40 13.76 -5.66 -18.56
CA PHE A 40 12.58 -5.53 -19.41
C PHE A 40 11.33 -5.10 -18.65
N ASP A 41 11.44 -4.86 -17.35
CA ASP A 41 10.30 -4.45 -16.54
C ASP A 41 9.87 -3.02 -16.86
N GLN A 42 8.59 -2.87 -17.17
CA GLN A 42 7.97 -1.58 -17.39
C GLN A 42 7.42 -1.02 -16.06
N THR A 43 7.94 0.14 -15.65
CA THR A 43 7.47 0.88 -14.46
C THR A 43 6.74 2.19 -14.82
N ILE A 44 6.93 2.69 -16.04
CA ILE A 44 6.30 3.89 -16.58
C ILE A 44 5.37 3.49 -17.73
N PHE A 45 4.10 3.87 -17.62
CA PHE A 45 3.04 3.48 -18.53
C PHE A 45 2.50 4.70 -19.27
N THR A 46 2.36 4.59 -20.59
CA THR A 46 1.73 5.63 -21.41
C THR A 46 0.23 5.71 -21.11
N VAL A 47 -0.27 6.93 -20.93
CA VAL A 47 -1.70 7.21 -20.76
C VAL A 47 -2.34 7.30 -22.14
N LEU A 48 -3.34 6.46 -22.38
CA LEU A 48 -4.11 6.40 -23.62
C LEU A 48 -5.13 7.54 -23.72
N GLU A 49 -5.77 7.69 -24.88
CA GLU A 49 -6.77 8.75 -25.14
C GLU A 49 -7.96 8.68 -24.18
N ASP A 50 -8.34 7.47 -23.75
CA ASP A 50 -9.40 7.20 -22.78
C ASP A 50 -8.97 7.45 -21.32
N ARG A 51 -7.76 7.95 -21.09
CA ARG A 51 -7.12 8.21 -19.78
C ARG A 51 -6.74 6.97 -18.98
N THR A 52 -6.82 5.78 -19.55
CA THR A 52 -6.33 4.55 -18.94
C THR A 52 -4.85 4.34 -19.28
N ILE A 53 -4.23 3.35 -18.65
CA ILE A 53 -2.94 2.78 -19.08
C ILE A 53 -3.12 1.43 -19.79
N GLY A 54 -4.29 1.21 -20.40
CA GLY A 54 -4.59 0.00 -21.15
C GLY A 54 -4.66 -1.28 -20.28
N PRO A 55 -4.19 -2.43 -20.79
CA PRO A 55 -4.29 -3.72 -20.09
C PRO A 55 -3.62 -3.76 -18.71
N ALA A 56 -2.65 -2.88 -18.46
CA ALA A 56 -1.92 -2.83 -17.20
C ALA A 56 -2.83 -2.63 -15.98
N GLU A 57 -3.88 -1.80 -16.12
CA GLU A 57 -4.88 -1.59 -15.06
C GLU A 57 -5.60 -2.90 -14.67
N GLY A 58 -5.90 -3.75 -15.65
CA GLY A 58 -6.56 -5.05 -15.41
C GLY A 58 -5.66 -6.02 -14.64
N HIS A 59 -4.37 -6.09 -14.99
CA HIS A 59 -3.40 -6.92 -14.29
C HIS A 59 -3.18 -6.45 -12.85
N VAL A 60 -3.05 -5.14 -12.62
CA VAL A 60 -2.90 -4.59 -11.27
C VAL A 60 -4.16 -4.82 -10.43
N LEU A 61 -5.36 -4.67 -11.01
CA LEU A 61 -6.59 -4.99 -10.31
C LEU A 61 -6.66 -6.47 -9.90
N HIS A 62 -6.17 -7.39 -10.74
CA HIS A 62 -6.09 -8.80 -10.40
C HIS A 62 -5.10 -9.05 -9.26
N LEU A 63 -3.89 -8.45 -9.34
CA LEU A 63 -2.86 -8.56 -8.31
C LEU A 63 -3.38 -8.10 -6.95
N VAL A 64 -4.01 -6.92 -6.88
CA VAL A 64 -4.52 -6.39 -5.61
C VAL A 64 -5.64 -7.27 -5.04
N LYS A 65 -6.53 -7.80 -5.88
CA LYS A 65 -7.55 -8.77 -5.42
C LYS A 65 -6.92 -10.03 -4.84
N ASP A 66 -5.82 -10.51 -5.43
CA ASP A 66 -5.11 -11.68 -4.93
C ASP A 66 -4.40 -11.42 -3.60
N GLN A 67 -3.68 -10.30 -3.49
CA GLN A 67 -3.04 -9.87 -2.25
C GLN A 67 -4.05 -9.63 -1.12
N GLN A 68 -5.22 -9.08 -1.46
CA GLN A 68 -6.31 -8.90 -0.50
C GLN A 68 -6.85 -10.25 0.01
N ARG A 69 -7.04 -11.24 -0.88
CA ARG A 69 -7.45 -12.60 -0.48
C ARG A 69 -6.44 -13.26 0.44
N LYS A 70 -5.14 -13.06 0.18
CA LYS A 70 -4.04 -13.56 1.01
C LYS A 70 -3.92 -12.84 2.36
N ARG A 71 -4.69 -11.76 2.60
CA ARG A 71 -4.56 -10.87 3.76
C ARG A 71 -3.13 -10.32 3.92
N SER A 72 -2.43 -10.13 2.79
CA SER A 72 -1.07 -9.58 2.76
C SER A 72 -1.11 -8.06 2.81
N TYR A 73 -1.77 -7.51 3.82
CA TYR A 73 -1.82 -6.07 4.09
C TYR A 73 -1.70 -5.85 5.60
N THR A 74 -1.05 -4.76 5.98
CA THR A 74 -0.89 -4.38 7.38
C THR A 74 -2.07 -3.51 7.75
N ASP A 75 -3.05 -4.07 8.47
CA ASP A 75 -4.18 -3.31 8.97
C ASP A 75 -3.75 -2.40 10.13
N THR A 76 -3.18 -1.26 9.78
CA THR A 76 -2.76 -0.23 10.73
C THR A 76 -3.94 0.43 11.48
N ALA A 77 -5.19 0.12 11.11
CA ALA A 77 -6.35 0.57 11.88
C ALA A 77 -6.71 -0.38 13.01
N ASN A 78 -6.41 -1.69 12.89
CA ASN A 78 -6.91 -2.71 13.84
C ASN A 78 -5.80 -3.58 14.49
N PHE A 79 -4.54 -3.37 14.18
CA PHE A 79 -3.45 -4.11 14.83
C PHE A 79 -3.39 -3.84 16.35
N THR A 80 -3.18 -4.91 17.12
CA THR A 80 -3.08 -4.84 18.58
C THR A 80 -1.63 -4.54 18.98
N LEU A 81 -1.46 -3.40 19.63
CA LEU A 81 -0.18 -2.92 20.13
C LEU A 81 -0.15 -3.01 21.65
N ARG A 82 0.96 -3.44 22.23
CA ARG A 82 1.19 -3.40 23.67
C ARG A 82 2.22 -2.36 24.00
N CYS A 83 1.90 -1.49 24.95
CA CYS A 83 2.87 -0.57 25.51
C CYS A 83 3.93 -1.35 26.30
N GLY A 84 5.21 -1.24 25.93
CA GLY A 84 6.31 -1.91 26.61
C GLY A 84 6.57 -1.40 28.03
N VAL A 85 6.04 -0.23 28.40
CA VAL A 85 6.24 0.38 29.73
C VAL A 85 5.15 -0.02 30.71
N CYS A 86 3.88 0.19 30.37
CA CYS A 86 2.76 -0.08 31.27
C CYS A 86 1.94 -1.32 30.90
N GLN A 87 2.31 -2.04 29.84
CA GLN A 87 1.71 -3.30 29.40
C GLN A 87 0.24 -3.22 28.97
N ILE A 88 -0.32 -2.01 28.84
CA ILE A 88 -1.67 -1.75 28.31
C ILE A 88 -1.68 -2.09 26.81
N GLY A 89 -2.71 -2.83 26.40
CA GLY A 89 -3.03 -3.08 25.00
C GLY A 89 -3.85 -1.94 24.42
N VAL A 90 -3.49 -1.48 23.22
CA VAL A 90 -4.18 -0.46 22.44
C VAL A 90 -4.42 -0.98 21.03
N ILE A 91 -5.48 -0.50 20.38
CA ILE A 91 -5.90 -0.95 19.05
C ILE A 91 -5.61 0.16 18.04
N GLY A 92 -4.76 -0.17 17.07
CA GLY A 92 -4.41 0.71 15.97
C GLY A 92 -3.54 1.90 16.36
N GLN A 93 -3.13 2.65 15.35
CA GLN A 93 -2.23 3.79 15.51
C GLN A 93 -2.88 4.92 16.33
N LYS A 94 -4.19 5.14 16.21
CA LYS A 94 -4.89 6.24 16.87
C LYS A 94 -4.79 6.13 18.39
N GLU A 95 -5.12 4.97 18.95
CA GLU A 95 -5.06 4.74 20.40
C GLU A 95 -3.61 4.74 20.91
N ALA A 96 -2.66 4.23 20.12
CA ALA A 96 -1.24 4.31 20.48
C ALA A 96 -0.74 5.76 20.58
N VAL A 97 -1.15 6.65 19.66
CA VAL A 97 -0.81 8.07 19.70
C VAL A 97 -1.45 8.74 20.93
N GLU A 98 -2.72 8.49 21.21
CA GLU A 98 -3.42 9.04 22.38
C GLU A 98 -2.78 8.56 23.69
N HIS A 99 -2.42 7.28 23.76
CA HIS A 99 -1.69 6.70 24.89
C HIS A 99 -0.33 7.35 25.08
N ALA A 100 0.43 7.53 24.01
CA ALA A 100 1.73 8.20 24.06
C ALA A 100 1.62 9.66 24.52
N GLN A 101 0.60 10.38 24.05
CA GLN A 101 0.35 11.77 24.46
C GLN A 101 -0.04 11.88 25.94
N THR A 102 -0.86 10.95 26.43
CA THR A 102 -1.37 10.97 27.82
C THR A 102 -0.32 10.48 28.82
N THR A 103 0.48 9.47 28.45
CA THR A 103 1.38 8.77 29.37
C THR A 103 2.87 9.07 29.15
N GLY A 104 3.22 9.64 27.99
CA GLY A 104 4.62 9.81 27.57
C GLY A 104 5.27 8.52 27.06
N HIS A 105 4.54 7.40 26.99
CA HIS A 105 5.10 6.13 26.54
C HIS A 105 5.10 6.01 25.02
N VAL A 106 6.28 5.82 24.42
CA VAL A 106 6.44 5.68 22.95
C VAL A 106 6.89 4.28 22.51
N ASN A 107 7.15 3.38 23.47
CA ASN A 107 7.57 2.01 23.17
C ASN A 107 6.33 1.11 23.00
N PHE A 108 5.98 0.80 21.76
CA PHE A 108 4.89 -0.11 21.41
C PHE A 108 5.43 -1.32 20.65
N GLN A 109 4.90 -2.50 20.97
CA GLN A 109 5.20 -3.74 20.27
C GLN A 109 3.90 -4.36 19.77
N GLU A 110 3.87 -4.80 18.52
CA GLU A 110 2.76 -5.59 18.01
C GLU A 110 2.74 -6.95 18.70
N TYR A 111 1.56 -7.40 19.12
CA TYR A 111 1.37 -8.73 19.67
C TYR A 111 0.13 -9.37 19.04
N ARG A 112 0.23 -10.67 18.77
CA ARG A 112 -0.85 -11.54 18.29
C ARG A 112 -1.36 -12.41 19.42
#